data_AF-A0A2U2D0X8-F1
#
_entry.id   AF-A0A2U2D0X8-F1
#
_cell.length_a   1.000
_cell.length_b   1.000
_cell.length_c   1.000
_cell.angle_alpha   90.00
_cell.angle_beta   90.00
_cell.angle_gamma   90.00
#
_symmetry.space_group_name_H-M   'P 1'
#
loop_
_entity.id
_entity.type
_entity.pdbx_description
1 polymer ?
#
loop_
_entity_poly.entity_id
_entity_poly.type
_entity_poly.pdbx_seq_one_letter_code
_entity_poly.pdbx_strand_id
1 'polypeptide(L)'
;MPDLPKPATALLAANQQIELPGAIALEIMREIEFMLISLRKISDHHLYTPMDEFDKTVTDFVYGARFPQRLAKVRALLSERFDNSLGEDDQGDVERYVEDLEFWTPNDLSKP
;
A
#
# COMPACT_ATOMS: atom_id res chain seq x y z
N MET A 1 -10.49 32.80 8.75
CA MET A 1 -10.08 31.94 9.87
C MET A 1 -8.99 31.04 9.32
N PRO A 2 -7.82 30.91 9.97
CA PRO A 2 -6.92 29.84 9.62
C PRO A 2 -7.64 28.52 9.95
N ASP A 3 -7.62 27.55 9.03
CA ASP A 3 -8.16 26.23 9.27
C ASP A 3 -7.54 25.69 10.56
N LEU A 4 -8.41 25.35 11.52
CA LEU A 4 -7.97 24.60 12.67
C LEU A 4 -7.45 23.26 12.13
N PRO A 5 -6.26 22.79 12.56
CA PRO A 5 -5.86 21.43 12.25
C PRO A 5 -6.98 20.50 12.68
N LYS A 6 -7.45 19.63 11.78
CA LYS A 6 -8.42 18.58 12.12
C LYS A 6 -7.91 17.92 13.41
N PRO A 7 -8.75 17.76 14.45
CA PRO A 7 -8.33 17.06 15.64
C PRO A 7 -7.77 15.71 15.19
N ALA A 8 -6.62 15.29 15.71
CA ALA A 8 -6.10 13.96 15.46
C ALA A 8 -7.18 12.97 15.93
N THR A 9 -7.99 12.47 14.99
CA THR A 9 -9.21 11.75 15.35
C THR A 9 -8.79 10.43 15.96
N ALA A 10 -9.13 10.25 17.23
CA ALA A 10 -8.77 9.05 17.95
C ALA A 10 -9.37 7.84 17.22
N LEU A 11 -8.56 6.80 17.00
CA LEU A 11 -9.04 5.51 16.52
C LEU A 11 -10.17 5.02 17.43
N LEU A 12 -11.12 4.28 16.85
CA LEU A 12 -12.06 3.49 17.63
C LEU A 12 -11.29 2.65 18.64
N ALA A 13 -11.85 2.48 19.84
CA ALA A 13 -11.17 1.73 20.91
C ALA A 13 -10.76 0.31 20.44
N ALA A 14 -11.59 -0.33 19.61
CA ALA A 14 -11.32 -1.65 19.03
C ALA A 14 -10.14 -1.65 18.03
N ASN A 15 -9.83 -0.51 17.41
CA ASN A 15 -8.75 -0.36 16.43
C ASN A 15 -7.43 0.13 17.04
N GLN A 16 -7.41 0.48 18.34
CA GLN A 16 -6.18 0.87 19.03
C GLN A 16 -5.16 -0.27 19.07
N GLN A 17 -5.63 -1.51 19.07
CA GLN A 17 -4.81 -2.71 18.95
C GLN A 17 -5.48 -3.67 17.97
N ILE A 18 -4.72 -4.14 16.98
CA ILE A 18 -5.19 -5.06 15.97
C ILE A 18 -4.46 -6.39 16.14
N GLU A 19 -5.22 -7.47 16.19
CA GLU A 19 -4.68 -8.83 16.28
C GLU A 19 -4.70 -9.52 14.91
N LEU A 20 -3.53 -10.00 14.48
CA LEU A 20 -3.37 -10.75 13.24
C LEU A 20 -3.08 -12.21 13.57
N PRO A 21 -3.94 -13.16 13.11
CA PRO A 21 -3.60 -14.57 13.18
C PRO A 21 -2.29 -14.82 12.43
N GLY A 22 -1.39 -15.63 13.01
CA GLY A 22 -0.07 -15.88 12.43
C GLY A 22 -0.12 -16.37 10.97
N ALA A 23 -1.12 -17.16 10.60
CA ALA A 23 -1.33 -17.60 9.21
C ALA A 23 -1.61 -16.44 8.24
N ILE A 24 -2.38 -15.44 8.68
CA ILE A 24 -2.68 -14.24 7.89
C ILE A 24 -1.43 -13.37 7.78
N ALA A 25 -0.69 -13.20 8.88
CA ALA A 25 0.58 -12.48 8.86
C ALA A 25 1.60 -13.13 7.90
N LEU A 26 1.71 -14.46 7.92
CA LEU A 26 2.58 -15.20 6.99
C LEU A 26 2.14 -15.06 5.53
N GLU A 27 0.84 -15.03 5.26
CA GLU A 27 0.34 -14.84 3.89
C GLU A 27 0.63 -13.41 3.38
N ILE A 28 0.52 -12.39 4.24
CA ILE A 28 0.94 -11.02 3.92
C ILE A 28 2.45 -10.99 3.63
N MET A 29 3.26 -11.57 4.52
CA MET A 29 4.72 -11.64 4.35
C MET A 29 5.11 -12.33 3.05
N ARG A 30 4.45 -13.44 2.71
CA ARG A 30 4.70 -14.17 1.46
C ARG A 30 4.53 -13.29 0.22
N GLU A 31 3.46 -12.50 0.16
CA GLU A 31 3.22 -11.60 -0.97
C GLU A 31 4.28 -10.49 -1.03
N ILE A 32 4.62 -9.88 0.11
CA ILE A 32 5.62 -8.81 0.21
C ILE A 32 7.02 -9.33 -0.17
N GLU A 33 7.45 -10.46 0.39
CA GLU A 33 8.75 -11.08 0.12
C GLU A 33 8.91 -11.45 -1.35
N PHE A 34 7.86 -12.03 -1.95
CA PHE A 34 7.87 -12.32 -3.38
C PHE A 34 8.14 -11.07 -4.21
N MET A 35 7.47 -9.96 -3.90
CA MET A 35 7.65 -8.69 -4.62
C MET A 35 9.06 -8.11 -4.40
N LEU A 36 9.50 -7.98 -3.13
CA LEU A 36 10.78 -7.36 -2.78
C LEU A 36 11.99 -8.16 -3.29
N ILE A 37 12.02 -9.48 -3.05
CA ILE A 37 13.13 -10.33 -3.47
C ILE A 37 13.22 -10.37 -5.00
N SER A 38 12.09 -10.42 -5.70
CA SER A 38 12.09 -10.46 -7.17
C SER A 38 12.59 -9.15 -7.76
N LEU A 39 12.13 -8.00 -7.25
CA LEU A 39 12.63 -6.69 -7.68
C LEU A 39 14.14 -6.56 -7.44
N ARG A 40 14.63 -6.97 -6.25
CA ARG A 40 16.06 -6.97 -5.95
C ARG A 40 16.87 -7.82 -6.93
N LYS A 41 16.37 -9.01 -7.30
CA LYS A 41 17.03 -9.88 -8.29
C LYS A 41 17.06 -9.28 -9.69
N ILE A 42 16.00 -8.57 -10.10
CA ILE A 42 15.97 -7.85 -11.38
C ILE A 42 17.01 -6.72 -11.34
N SER A 43 17.04 -5.92 -10.29
CA SER A 43 18.06 -4.87 -10.12
C SER A 43 19.48 -5.43 -10.14
N ASP A 44 19.74 -6.54 -9.44
CA ASP A 44 21.06 -7.19 -9.42
C ASP A 44 21.45 -7.72 -10.82
N HIS A 45 20.50 -8.22 -11.61
CA HIS A 45 20.76 -8.72 -12.97
C HIS A 45 21.10 -7.60 -13.96
N HIS A 46 20.50 -6.42 -13.78
CA HIS A 46 20.59 -5.29 -14.70
C HIS A 46 21.59 -4.21 -14.28
N LEU A 47 22.51 -4.50 -13.33
CA LEU A 47 23.47 -3.52 -12.78
C LEU A 47 24.29 -2.74 -13.82
N TYR A 48 24.53 -3.33 -15.00
CA TYR A 48 25.32 -2.72 -16.08
C TYR A 48 24.54 -2.62 -17.40
N THR A 49 23.22 -2.78 -17.34
CA THR A 49 22.33 -2.73 -18.49
C THR A 49 21.81 -1.30 -18.71
N PRO A 50 21.53 -0.88 -19.96
CA PRO A 50 20.81 0.36 -20.23
C PRO A 50 19.51 0.48 -19.43
N MET A 51 19.18 1.70 -19.01
CA MET A 51 18.02 1.97 -18.15
C MET A 51 16.68 1.60 -18.81
N ASP A 52 16.56 1.80 -20.12
CA ASP A 52 15.35 1.46 -20.89
C ASP A 52 15.05 -0.04 -20.89
N GLU A 53 16.08 -0.89 -20.99
CA GLU A 53 15.94 -2.34 -20.86
C GLU A 53 15.57 -2.76 -19.42
N PHE A 54 16.13 -2.09 -18.42
CA PHE A 54 15.75 -2.30 -17.02
C PHE A 54 14.28 -1.90 -16.76
N ASP A 55 13.88 -0.70 -17.19
CA ASP A 55 12.52 -0.19 -17.05
C ASP A 55 11.50 -1.09 -17.73
N LYS A 56 11.82 -1.57 -18.94
CA LYS A 56 10.98 -2.55 -19.63
C LYS A 56 10.87 -3.85 -18.84
N THR A 57 11.97 -4.38 -18.31
CA THR A 57 11.98 -5.63 -17.56
C THR A 57 11.17 -5.51 -16.27
N VAL A 58 11.33 -4.42 -15.53
CA VAL A 58 10.55 -4.14 -14.31
C VAL A 58 9.08 -3.98 -14.63
N THR A 59 8.75 -3.22 -15.67
CA THR A 59 7.37 -3.00 -16.12
C THR A 59 6.69 -4.33 -16.48
N ASP A 60 7.30 -5.11 -17.36
CA ASP A 60 6.77 -6.41 -17.80
C ASP A 60 6.61 -7.37 -16.60
N PHE A 61 7.58 -7.37 -15.67
CA PHE A 61 7.51 -8.20 -14.47
C PHE A 61 6.39 -7.77 -13.51
N VAL A 62 6.28 -6.48 -13.19
CA VAL A 62 5.27 -5.93 -12.28
C VAL A 62 3.85 -6.27 -12.76
N TYR A 63 3.58 -6.07 -14.06
CA TYR A 63 2.29 -6.41 -14.65
C TYR A 63 2.08 -7.92 -14.76
N GLY A 64 3.06 -8.67 -15.25
CA GLY A 64 2.98 -10.12 -15.43
C GLY A 64 2.83 -10.88 -14.10
N ALA A 65 3.52 -10.42 -13.06
CA ALA A 65 3.47 -10.98 -11.70
C ALA A 65 2.28 -10.47 -10.88
N ARG A 66 1.44 -9.58 -11.45
CA ARG A 66 0.19 -9.07 -10.86
C ARG A 66 0.37 -8.34 -9.54
N PHE A 67 1.38 -7.47 -9.47
CA PHE A 67 1.69 -6.68 -8.27
C PHE A 67 0.47 -5.91 -7.71
N PRO A 68 -0.34 -5.20 -8.53
CA PRO A 68 -1.53 -4.51 -8.01
C PRO A 68 -2.51 -5.44 -7.29
N GLN A 69 -2.73 -6.65 -7.82
CA GLN A 69 -3.64 -7.63 -7.20
C GLN A 69 -3.04 -8.21 -5.91
N ARG A 70 -1.73 -8.42 -5.86
CA ARG A 70 -1.04 -8.86 -4.64
C ARG A 70 -1.08 -7.81 -3.55
N LEU A 71 -0.85 -6.54 -3.89
CA LEU A 71 -0.99 -5.42 -2.96
C LEU A 71 -2.44 -5.24 -2.49
N ALA A 72 -3.42 -5.39 -3.39
CA ALA A 72 -4.83 -5.37 -3.01
C ALA A 72 -5.19 -6.49 -2.03
N LYS A 73 -4.62 -7.69 -2.22
CA LYS A 73 -4.76 -8.82 -1.28
C LYS A 73 -4.13 -8.51 0.08
N VAL A 74 -2.90 -7.99 0.10
CA VAL A 74 -2.25 -7.56 1.35
C VAL A 74 -3.09 -6.52 2.08
N ARG A 75 -3.58 -5.50 1.36
CA ARG A 75 -4.48 -4.48 1.91
C ARG A 75 -5.73 -5.10 2.51
N ALA A 76 -6.40 -6.00 1.79
CA ALA A 76 -7.62 -6.66 2.27
C ALA A 76 -7.37 -7.44 3.57
N LEU A 77 -6.31 -8.27 3.60
CA LEU A 77 -5.97 -9.07 4.78
C LEU A 77 -5.67 -8.22 6.03
N LEU A 78 -5.12 -7.01 5.84
CA LEU A 78 -4.89 -6.04 6.91
C LEU A 78 -6.19 -5.32 7.30
N SER A 79 -6.91 -4.76 6.33
CA SER A 79 -8.11 -3.95 6.57
C SER A 79 -9.27 -4.74 7.15
N GLU A 80 -9.38 -6.04 6.85
CA GLU A 80 -10.37 -6.94 7.46
C GLU A 80 -10.25 -7.05 8.99
N ARG A 81 -9.13 -6.62 9.57
CA ARG A 81 -8.90 -6.66 11.01
C ARG A 81 -9.30 -5.39 11.73
N PHE A 82 -9.64 -4.34 10.99
CA PHE A 82 -10.20 -3.12 11.55
C PHE A 82 -11.71 -3.30 11.76
N ASP A 83 -12.22 -2.75 12.87
CA ASP A 83 -13.61 -2.38 12.99
C ASP A 83 -13.91 -1.26 11.98
N ASN A 84 -14.83 -1.55 11.06
CA ASN A 84 -15.25 -0.65 9.99
C ASN A 84 -16.53 0.12 10.32
N SER A 85 -16.95 0.12 11.59
CA SER A 85 -17.98 1.04 12.07
C SER A 85 -17.56 2.49 11.84
N LEU A 86 -18.53 3.33 11.50
CA LEU A 86 -18.27 4.74 11.21
C LEU A 86 -18.16 5.54 12.51
N GLY A 87 -17.23 6.49 12.53
CA GLY A 87 -17.10 7.47 13.60
C GLY A 87 -18.15 8.59 13.50
N GLU A 88 -17.99 9.63 14.34
CA GLU A 88 -18.89 10.81 14.32
C GLU A 88 -18.82 11.61 13.01
N ASP A 89 -17.76 11.43 12.23
CA ASP A 89 -17.52 12.05 10.92
C ASP A 89 -18.01 11.22 9.73
N ASP A 90 -18.78 10.15 10.00
CA ASP A 90 -19.30 9.21 9.00
C ASP A 90 -18.19 8.49 8.21
N GLN A 91 -16.97 8.43 8.75
CA GLN A 91 -15.82 7.74 8.17
C GLN A 91 -15.32 6.61 9.08
N GLY A 92 -14.83 5.53 8.45
CA GLY A 92 -14.08 4.49 9.15
C GLY A 92 -12.64 4.91 9.42
N ASP A 93 -11.97 4.28 10.38
CA ASP A 93 -10.59 4.66 10.76
C ASP A 93 -9.58 4.53 9.61
N VAL A 94 -9.72 3.51 8.75
CA VAL A 94 -8.83 3.33 7.59
C VAL A 94 -9.06 4.43 6.55
N GLU A 95 -10.32 4.75 6.25
CA GLU A 95 -10.69 5.81 5.31
C GLU A 95 -10.16 7.15 5.76
N ARG A 96 -10.40 7.48 7.04
CA ARG A 96 -9.90 8.70 7.66
C ARG A 96 -8.38 8.79 7.63
N TYR A 97 -7.67 7.68 7.86
CA TYR A 97 -6.21 7.68 7.86
C TYR A 97 -5.60 7.92 6.48
N VAL A 98 -6.31 7.57 5.41
CA VAL A 98 -5.81 7.71 4.02
C VAL A 98 -6.45 8.88 3.27
N GLU A 99 -7.27 9.70 3.95
CA GLU A 99 -8.07 10.76 3.32
C GLU A 99 -7.21 11.83 2.62
N ASP A 100 -5.98 12.02 3.10
CA ASP A 100 -5.03 13.01 2.63
C ASP A 100 -4.03 12.46 1.61
N LEU A 101 -4.15 11.18 1.23
CA LEU A 101 -3.29 10.60 0.20
C LEU A 101 -3.63 11.18 -1.17
N GLU A 102 -2.64 11.86 -1.77
CA GLU A 102 -2.69 12.28 -3.17
C GLU A 102 -2.35 11.09 -4.08
N PHE A 103 -3.26 10.77 -5.00
CA PHE A 103 -3.06 9.72 -5.99
C PHE A 103 -2.51 10.30 -7.28
N TRP A 104 -1.58 9.58 -7.90
CA TRP A 104 -1.09 9.91 -9.24
C TRP A 104 -2.26 10.05 -10.23
N THR A 105 -2.22 11.09 -11.05
CA THR A 105 -3.18 11.28 -12.15
C THR A 105 -2.45 11.41 -13.49
N PRO A 106 -3.10 11.13 -14.63
CA PRO A 106 -2.46 11.29 -15.94
C PRO A 106 -1.97 12.71 -16.25
N ASN A 107 -2.55 13.72 -15.59
CA ASN A 107 -2.17 15.13 -15.73
C ASN A 107 -1.14 15.57 -14.68
N ASP A 108 -0.66 14.63 -13.86
CA ASP A 108 0.34 14.87 -12.84
C ASP A 108 1.70 15.04 -13.52
N LEU A 109 1.92 16.26 -14.03
CA LEU A 109 3.20 16.74 -14.57
C LEU A 109 4.20 17.03 -13.44
N SER A 110 4.13 16.28 -12.33
CA SER A 110 5.00 16.46 -11.16
C SER A 110 6.43 15.99 -11.47
N LYS A 111 7.09 16.88 -12.23
CA LYS A 111 8.50 17.26 -12.40
C LYS A 111 9.55 16.16 -12.63
N PRO A 112 10.54 16.42 -13.50
CA PRO A 112 11.77 15.62 -13.53
C PRO A 112 12.52 15.69 -12.20
#